data_AF-A0A9Q1C282-F1
#
_entry.id   AF-A0A9Q1C282-F1
#
_cell.length_a   1.000
_cell.length_b   1.000
_cell.length_c   1.000
_cell.angle_alpha   90.00
_cell.angle_beta   90.00
_cell.angle_gamma   90.00
#
_symmetry.space_group_name_H-M   'P 1'
#
loop_
_entity.id
_entity.type
_entity.pdbx_description
1 polymer ?
#
loop_
_entity_poly.entity_id
_entity_poly.type
_entity_poly.pdbx_seq_one_letter_code
_entity_poly.pdbx_strand_id
1 'polypeptide(L)'
;MPHIHKLVQMALLYPMNTAVCERGFSEMNRIKSDGRSDTLSALMKVSIDAPDLGHFDPDPAIYCWLNKAQLTRIPGASKHASHKPWAKLTASSQSL
;
A
#
# COMPACT_ATOMS: atom_id res chain seq x y z
N MET A 1 4.40 39.58 17.47
CA MET A 1 3.22 38.83 17.96
C MET A 1 3.29 37.37 17.49
N PRO A 2 4.04 36.48 18.17
CA PRO A 2 4.28 35.11 17.70
C PRO A 2 3.06 34.17 17.84
N HIS A 3 2.10 34.50 18.71
CA HIS A 3 0.92 33.68 18.94
C HIS A 3 -0.12 33.80 17.83
N ILE A 4 -0.33 35.01 17.28
CA ILE A 4 -1.32 35.22 16.22
C ILE A 4 -0.91 34.51 14.92
N HIS A 5 0.40 34.44 14.63
CA HIS A 5 0.94 33.70 13.48
C HIS A 5 0.62 32.20 13.55
N LYS A 6 0.79 31.59 14.74
CA LYS A 6 0.45 30.17 14.94
C LYS A 6 -1.04 29.91 14.80
N LEU A 7 -1.89 30.80 15.32
CA LEU A 7 -3.34 30.68 15.19
C LEU A 7 -3.78 30.76 13.72
N VAL A 8 -3.23 31.71 12.96
CA VAL A 8 -3.51 31.84 11.53
C VAL A 8 -3.03 30.62 10.76
N GLN A 9 -1.84 30.09 11.06
CA GLN A 9 -1.37 28.84 10.45
C GLN A 9 -2.29 27.65 10.75
N MET A 10 -2.72 27.47 12.01
CA MET A 10 -3.64 26.39 12.36
C MET A 10 -5.00 26.56 11.69
N ALA A 11 -5.54 27.78 11.62
CA ALA A 11 -6.81 28.05 10.95
C ALA A 11 -6.76 27.80 9.43
N LEU A 12 -5.58 27.96 8.80
CA LEU A 12 -5.37 27.71 7.37
C LEU A 12 -5.04 26.23 7.07
N LEU A 13 -4.41 25.52 8.00
CA LEU A 13 -4.07 24.10 7.86
C LEU A 13 -5.22 23.17 8.27
N TYR A 14 -6.12 23.64 9.12
CA TYR A 14 -7.27 22.86 9.54
C TYR A 14 -8.31 22.87 8.41
N PRO A 15 -8.70 21.70 7.87
CA PRO A 15 -9.79 21.65 6.93
C PRO A 15 -11.07 22.05 7.66
N MET A 16 -11.55 23.28 7.44
CA MET A 16 -12.82 23.76 7.97
C MET A 16 -14.03 23.08 7.31
N ASN A 17 -13.82 22.24 6.28
CA ASN A 17 -14.88 21.52 5.60
C ASN A 17 -15.04 20.09 6.16
N THR A 18 -16.29 19.65 6.30
CA THR A 18 -16.62 18.25 6.61
C THR A 18 -16.70 17.39 5.35
N ALA A 19 -16.67 17.99 4.16
CA ALA A 19 -16.79 17.30 2.88
C ALA A 19 -15.69 16.25 2.66
N VAL A 20 -14.46 16.49 3.15
CA VAL A 20 -13.38 15.50 3.12
C VAL A 20 -13.71 14.30 4.03
N CYS A 21 -14.31 14.54 5.19
CA CYS A 21 -14.75 13.48 6.10
C CYS A 21 -15.89 12.66 5.50
N GLU A 22 -16.88 13.31 4.86
CA GLU A 22 -18.02 12.65 4.19
C GLU A 22 -17.55 11.73 3.04
N ARG A 23 -16.54 12.16 2.28
CA ARG A 23 -15.88 11.31 1.27
C ARG A 23 -15.22 10.10 1.92
N GLY A 24 -14.51 10.30 3.03
CA GLY A 24 -13.91 9.21 3.81
C GLY A 24 -14.95 8.19 4.30
N PHE A 25 -16.09 8.65 4.81
CA PHE A 25 -17.17 7.74 5.23
C PHE A 25 -17.82 6.99 4.07
N SER A 26 -17.97 7.63 2.90
CA SER A 26 -18.45 6.95 1.69
C SER A 26 -17.49 5.85 1.24
N GLU A 27 -16.19 6.13 1.22
CA GLU A 27 -15.18 5.11 0.90
C GLU A 27 -15.13 3.99 1.95
N MET A 28 -15.30 4.33 3.23
CA MET A 28 -15.41 3.33 4.29
C MET A 28 -16.60 2.41 4.07
N ASN A 29 -17.75 2.94 3.67
CA ASN A 29 -18.93 2.13 3.37
C ASN A 29 -18.73 1.22 2.15
N ARG A 30 -17.89 1.61 1.18
CA ARG A 30 -17.53 0.75 0.03
C ARG A 30 -16.55 -0.37 0.42
N ILE A 31 -15.62 -0.08 1.33
CA ILE A 31 -14.54 -0.99 1.73
C ILE A 31 -14.97 -1.95 2.86
N LYS A 32 -15.86 -1.50 3.74
CA LYS A 32 -16.30 -2.24 4.92
C LYS A 32 -17.09 -3.48 4.52
N SER A 33 -16.46 -4.64 4.68
CA SER A 33 -17.08 -5.96 4.61
C SER A 33 -17.34 -6.50 6.02
N ASP A 34 -18.41 -7.29 6.19
CA ASP A 34 -18.99 -7.78 7.46
C ASP A 34 -18.09 -8.68 8.35
N GLY A 35 -16.76 -8.64 8.18
CA GLY A 35 -15.84 -9.43 8.98
C GLY A 35 -14.36 -9.03 8.89
N ARG A 36 -14.03 -7.90 8.23
CA ARG A 36 -12.63 -7.49 8.00
C ARG A 36 -12.29 -6.13 8.63
N SER A 37 -12.35 -6.06 9.96
CA SER A 37 -11.95 -4.85 10.70
C SER A 37 -10.45 -4.55 10.57
N ASP A 38 -9.61 -5.58 10.64
CA ASP A 38 -8.15 -5.43 10.83
C ASP A 38 -7.43 -4.78 9.64
N THR A 39 -8.04 -4.83 8.46
CA THR A 39 -7.47 -4.25 7.22
C THR A 39 -8.18 -2.98 6.77
N LEU A 40 -9.28 -2.60 7.43
CA LEU A 40 -10.12 -1.46 7.02
C LEU A 40 -9.33 -0.16 6.99
N SER A 41 -8.59 0.15 8.05
CA SER A 41 -7.79 1.39 8.13
C SER A 41 -6.70 1.47 7.07
N ALA A 42 -6.06 0.33 6.74
CA ALA A 42 -5.04 0.28 5.71
C ALA A 42 -5.63 0.49 4.31
N LEU A 43 -6.75 -0.17 4.02
CA LEU A 43 -7.49 0.01 2.76
C LEU A 43 -8.03 1.43 2.61
N MET A 44 -8.56 2.01 3.69
CA MET A 44 -9.00 3.40 3.74
C MET A 44 -7.86 4.36 3.40
N LYS A 45 -6.68 4.14 4.00
CA LYS A 45 -5.50 4.95 3.72
C LYS A 45 -5.09 4.86 2.25
N VAL A 46 -5.10 3.66 1.67
CA VAL A 46 -4.83 3.48 0.23
C VAL A 46 -5.89 4.19 -0.61
N SER A 47 -7.18 4.08 -0.30
CA SER A 47 -8.24 4.73 -1.08
C SER A 47 -8.15 6.26 -1.08
N ILE A 48 -7.74 6.86 0.06
CA ILE A 48 -7.68 8.32 0.22
C ILE A 48 -6.36 8.90 -0.28
N ASP A 49 -5.23 8.28 0.08
CA ASP A 49 -3.90 8.87 -0.11
C ASP A 49 -3.17 8.32 -1.35
N ALA A 50 -3.66 7.24 -1.98
CA ALA A 50 -2.94 6.66 -3.12
C ALA A 50 -2.99 7.58 -4.34
N PRO A 51 -1.88 7.62 -5.12
CA PRO A 51 -1.89 8.28 -6.41
C PRO A 51 -2.82 7.55 -7.39
N ASP A 52 -3.24 8.26 -8.43
CA ASP A 52 -3.97 7.65 -9.54
C ASP A 52 -3.15 6.51 -10.17
N LEU A 53 -3.83 5.54 -10.79
CA LEU A 53 -3.19 4.34 -11.32
C LEU A 53 -2.09 4.66 -12.36
N GLY A 54 -2.24 5.75 -13.13
CA GLY A 54 -1.22 6.19 -14.09
C GLY A 54 0.04 6.78 -13.45
N HIS A 55 -0.03 7.18 -12.17
CA HIS A 55 1.06 7.79 -11.41
C HIS A 55 1.54 6.89 -10.26
N PHE A 56 0.96 5.69 -10.14
CA PHE A 56 1.35 4.73 -9.13
C PHE A 56 2.69 4.10 -9.50
N ASP A 57 3.71 4.34 -8.67
CA ASP A 57 5.01 3.69 -8.78
C ASP A 57 5.01 2.38 -7.97
N PRO A 58 5.08 1.20 -8.61
CA PRO A 58 5.11 -0.08 -7.91
C PRO A 58 6.50 -0.43 -7.36
N ASP A 59 7.59 0.20 -7.83
CA ASP A 59 8.96 -0.19 -7.53
C ASP A 59 9.28 -0.17 -6.02
N PRO A 60 8.83 0.82 -5.23
CA PRO A 60 9.05 0.83 -3.78
C PRO A 60 8.38 -0.36 -3.07
N ALA A 61 7.19 -0.75 -3.52
CA ALA A 61 6.47 -1.89 -2.96
C ALA A 61 7.15 -3.21 -3.31
N ILE A 62 7.61 -3.36 -4.56
CA ILE A 62 8.36 -4.53 -5.04
C ILE A 62 9.67 -4.66 -4.27
N TYR A 63 10.44 -3.58 -4.13
CA TYR A 63 11.69 -3.57 -3.38
C TYR A 63 11.47 -3.93 -1.90
N CYS A 64 10.43 -3.37 -1.28
CA CYS A 64 10.04 -3.70 0.08
C CYS A 64 9.68 -5.19 0.22
N TRP A 65 8.90 -5.74 -0.71
CA TRP A 65 8.53 -7.15 -0.72
C TRP A 65 9.74 -8.07 -0.88
N LEU A 66 10.62 -7.78 -1.85
CA LEU A 66 11.85 -8.54 -2.06
C LEU A 66 12.76 -8.50 -0.84
N ASN A 67 12.92 -7.33 -0.21
CA ASN A 67 13.78 -7.20 0.96
C ASN A 67 13.17 -7.79 2.23
N LYS A 68 11.84 -7.71 2.41
CA LYS A 68 11.16 -8.44 3.49
C LYS A 68 11.26 -9.95 3.28
N ALA A 69 11.17 -10.44 2.05
CA ALA A 69 11.43 -11.83 1.71
C ALA A 69 12.90 -12.22 1.96
N GLN A 70 13.84 -11.29 1.86
CA GLN A 70 15.24 -11.49 2.24
C GLN A 70 15.47 -11.46 3.77
N LEU A 71 14.67 -10.69 4.52
CA LEU A 71 14.71 -10.64 5.98
C LEU A 71 13.96 -11.82 6.65
N THR A 72 12.92 -12.38 6.03
CA THR A 72 12.39 -13.71 6.43
C THR A 72 13.37 -14.83 6.06
N ARG A 73 14.30 -14.56 5.15
CA ARG A 73 15.42 -15.43 4.78
C ARG A 73 16.63 -15.22 5.71
N ILE A 74 16.39 -14.99 7.00
CA ILE A 74 17.43 -15.18 8.01
C ILE A 74 17.76 -16.69 8.07
N PRO A 75 19.03 -17.08 7.86
CA PRO A 75 19.50 -18.46 8.08
C PRO A 75 19.39 -18.79 9.59
N GLY A 76 18.84 -19.93 10.04
CA GLY A 76 18.85 -21.26 9.42
C GLY A 76 17.52 -21.88 8.97
N ALA A 77 16.67 -21.14 8.25
CA ALA A 77 15.62 -21.77 7.44
C ALA A 77 16.28 -22.67 6.37
N SER A 78 15.96 -23.96 6.39
CA SER A 78 16.59 -25.01 5.60
C SER A 78 16.61 -24.70 4.10
N LYS A 79 17.77 -24.93 3.47
CA LYS A 79 18.03 -24.77 2.04
C LYS A 79 17.28 -25.85 1.26
N HIS A 80 15.97 -25.73 1.09
CA HIS A 80 15.25 -26.60 0.16
C HIS A 80 14.73 -25.84 -1.06
N ALA A 81 15.26 -26.32 -2.19
CA ALA A 81 14.88 -26.10 -3.57
C ALA A 81 15.01 -24.66 -4.10
N SER A 82 16.13 -24.44 -4.78
CA SER A 82 16.27 -23.43 -5.82
C SER A 82 15.06 -23.50 -6.78
N HIS A 83 14.24 -22.44 -6.81
CA HIS A 83 13.24 -22.32 -7.85
C HIS A 83 13.95 -22.09 -9.18
N LYS A 84 13.77 -22.99 -10.14
CA LYS A 84 14.33 -22.82 -11.49
C LYS A 84 13.65 -21.63 -12.17
N PRO A 85 14.39 -20.81 -12.96
CA PRO A 85 13.79 -19.70 -13.69
C PRO A 85 12.72 -20.21 -14.66
N TRP A 86 11.58 -19.54 -14.69
CA TRP A 86 10.44 -19.82 -15.58
C TRP A 86 10.83 -19.89 -17.07
N ALA A 87 11.94 -19.23 -17.44
CA ALA A 87 12.56 -19.28 -18.78
C ALA A 87 12.91 -20.69 -19.27
N LYS A 88 12.99 -21.70 -18.39
CA LYS A 88 13.25 -23.10 -18.77
C LYS A 88 11.98 -23.90 -19.10
N LEU A 89 10.78 -23.35 -18.89
CA LEU A 89 9.52 -24.07 -19.13
C LEU A 89 8.96 -23.86 -20.54
N THR A 90 9.31 -22.77 -21.23
CA THR A 90 8.78 -22.47 -22.57
C THR A 90 9.58 -23.14 -23.70
N ALA A 91 10.80 -23.61 -23.42
CA ALA A 91 11.63 -24.30 -24.41
C ALA A 91 11.25 -25.79 -24.62
N SER A 92 10.42 -26.37 -23.75
CA SER A 92 10.03 -27.80 -23.85
C SER A 92 8.74 -28.03 -24.65
N SER A 93 8.06 -26.98 -25.13
CA SER A 93 6.76 -27.09 -25.82
C SER A 93 6.84 -27.00 -27.35
N GLN A 94 8.03 -26.92 -27.95
CA GLN A 94 8.21 -26.83 -29.41
C GLN A 94 9.03 -28.01 -29.97
N SER A 95 8.69 -29.23 -29.57
CA SER A 95 9.20 -30.43 -30.24
C SER A 95 8.17 -31.55 -30.16
N LEU A 96 7.11 -31.42 -30.95
CA LEU A 96 6.34 -32.53 -31.53
C LEU A 96 6.03 -32.18 -32.98
#